data_AF-A0A7I7L9L6-F1
#
_entry.id   AF-A0A7I7L9L6-F1
#
_cell.length_a   1.000
_cell.length_b   1.000
_cell.length_c   1.000
_cell.angle_alpha   90.00
_cell.angle_beta   90.00
_cell.angle_gamma   90.00
#
_symmetry.space_group_name_H-M   'P 1'
#
loop_
_entity.id
_entity.type
_entity.pdbx_description
1 polymer ?
#
loop_
_entity_poly.entity_id
_entity_poly.type
_entity_poly.pdbx_seq_one_letter_code
_entity_poly.pdbx_strand_id
1 'polypeptide(L)'
;MIVQTHRDPLNVISSIAALTHHLRRMASDESSIAECAAQCYEEIVVGLDREMALRAGGALPAGQVIDVLYTDFVNDPWSTIRGVYRKLGRELAPETEQRMRDFLRAHPGDGGRGRSTWSDTGLGPVC
;
A
#
# COMPACT_ATOMS: atom_id res chain seq x y z
N MET A 1 3.48 5.74 -17.74
CA MET A 1 3.99 6.03 -16.39
C MET A 1 3.07 5.39 -15.38
N ILE A 2 3.64 4.70 -14.39
CA ILE A 2 2.94 4.01 -13.31
C ILE A 2 3.44 4.63 -12.00
N VAL A 3 2.53 5.02 -11.11
CA VAL A 3 2.90 5.37 -9.73
C VAL A 3 2.67 4.13 -8.89
N GLN A 4 3.74 3.54 -8.38
CA GLN A 4 3.67 2.34 -7.56
C GLN A 4 3.91 2.71 -6.10
N THR A 5 2.93 2.37 -5.25
CA THR A 5 3.01 2.57 -3.82
C THR A 5 3.64 1.36 -3.14
N HIS A 6 4.45 1.63 -2.14
CA HIS A 6 5.16 0.62 -1.35
C HIS A 6 4.78 0.75 0.11
N ARG A 7 4.46 -0.36 0.74
CA ARG A 7 4.19 -0.44 2.18
C ARG A 7 4.80 -1.74 2.67
N ASP A 8 5.19 -1.76 3.94
CA ASP A 8 5.69 -2.96 4.59
C ASP A 8 4.72 -4.15 4.34
N PRO A 9 5.17 -5.23 3.67
CA PRO A 9 4.31 -6.34 3.27
C PRO A 9 3.67 -7.03 4.47
N LEU A 10 4.31 -7.07 5.64
CA LEU A 10 3.73 -7.69 6.83
C LEU A 10 2.52 -6.88 7.33
N ASN A 11 2.62 -5.56 7.28
CA ASN A 11 1.52 -4.64 7.61
C ASN A 11 0.38 -4.73 6.58
N VAL A 12 0.70 -4.95 5.31
CA VAL A 12 -0.30 -5.14 4.26
C VAL A 12 -1.05 -6.46 4.47
N ILE A 13 -0.33 -7.58 4.64
CA ILE A 13 -0.92 -8.91 4.87
C ILE A 13 -1.82 -8.88 6.10
N SER A 14 -1.35 -8.33 7.22
CA SER A 14 -2.14 -8.27 8.46
C SER A 14 -3.44 -7.47 8.27
N SER A 15 -3.36 -6.35 7.55
CA SER A 15 -4.52 -5.49 7.27
C SER A 15 -5.52 -6.15 6.34
N ILE A 16 -5.06 -6.80 5.27
CA ILE A 16 -5.94 -7.50 4.31
C ILE A 16 -6.55 -8.73 4.97
N ALA A 17 -5.78 -9.49 5.75
CA ALA A 17 -6.28 -10.66 6.47
C ALA A 17 -7.42 -10.28 7.43
N ALA A 18 -7.26 -9.21 8.21
CA ALA A 18 -8.30 -8.73 9.11
C ALA A 18 -9.55 -8.26 8.36
N LEU A 19 -9.39 -7.51 7.26
CA LEU A 19 -10.51 -7.08 6.42
C LEU A 19 -11.24 -8.26 5.77
N THR A 20 -10.50 -9.19 5.17
CA THR A 20 -11.06 -10.39 4.53
C THR A 20 -11.79 -11.26 5.53
N HIS A 21 -11.22 -11.48 6.72
CA HIS A 21 -11.89 -12.22 7.78
C HIS A 21 -13.16 -11.52 8.24
N HIS A 22 -13.11 -10.19 8.47
CA HIS A 22 -14.30 -9.42 8.85
C HIS A 22 -15.43 -9.55 7.82
N LEU A 23 -15.11 -9.44 6.53
CA LEU A 23 -16.08 -9.60 5.45
C LEU A 23 -16.61 -11.04 5.35
N ARG A 24 -15.73 -12.04 5.46
CA ARG A 24 -16.14 -13.46 5.39
C ARG A 24 -17.06 -13.84 6.55
N ARG A 25 -16.81 -13.33 7.76
CA ARG A 25 -17.70 -13.51 8.93
C ARG A 25 -19.12 -13.01 8.74
N MET A 26 -19.35 -12.08 7.80
CA MET A 26 -20.71 -11.62 7.47
C MET A 26 -21.46 -12.64 6.59
N ALA A 27 -20.74 -13.55 5.93
CA ALA A 27 -21.28 -14.50 4.96
C ALA A 27 -21.09 -15.98 5.35
N SER A 28 -20.22 -16.28 6.32
CA SER A 28 -19.87 -17.64 6.77
C SER A 28 -19.19 -17.63 8.14
N ASP A 29 -19.44 -18.66 8.96
CA ASP A 29 -18.75 -18.88 10.23
C ASP A 29 -17.40 -19.63 10.09
N GLU A 30 -17.09 -20.15 8.89
CA GLU A 30 -15.97 -21.07 8.63
C GLU A 30 -14.69 -20.35 8.16
N SER A 31 -14.43 -19.12 8.62
CA SER A 31 -13.21 -18.40 8.21
C SER A 31 -12.36 -17.98 9.40
N SER A 32 -11.05 -18.23 9.32
CA SER A 32 -10.06 -17.73 10.29
C SER A 32 -9.20 -16.61 9.71
N ILE A 33 -8.64 -15.75 10.59
CA ILE A 33 -7.66 -14.73 10.20
C ILE A 33 -6.41 -15.37 9.62
N ALA A 34 -5.96 -16.50 10.17
CA ALA A 34 -4.76 -17.21 9.73
C ALA A 34 -4.86 -17.71 8.29
N GLU A 35 -6.00 -18.30 7.90
CA GLU A 35 -6.24 -18.72 6.51
C GLU A 35 -6.27 -17.51 5.57
N CYS A 36 -6.89 -16.40 5.98
CA CYS A 36 -6.93 -15.17 5.19
C CYS A 36 -5.52 -14.57 5.02
N ALA A 37 -4.68 -14.64 6.06
CA ALA A 37 -3.30 -14.17 6.03
C ALA A 37 -2.41 -15.06 5.15
N ALA A 38 -2.53 -16.38 5.26
CA ALA A 38 -1.80 -17.32 4.41
C ALA A 38 -2.13 -17.12 2.92
N GLN A 39 -3.42 -16.96 2.59
CA GLN A 39 -3.84 -16.64 1.23
C GLN A 39 -3.23 -15.32 0.74
N CYS A 40 -3.32 -14.25 1.56
CA CYS A 40 -2.79 -12.94 1.20
C CYS A 40 -1.25 -12.95 1.03
N TYR A 41 -0.54 -13.71 1.87
CA TYR A 41 0.89 -13.92 1.77
C TYR A 41 1.27 -14.51 0.41
N GLU A 42 0.63 -15.62 0.00
CA GLU A 42 0.89 -16.27 -1.29
C GLU A 42 0.64 -15.30 -2.47
N GLU A 43 -0.46 -14.56 -2.43
CA GLU A 43 -0.79 -13.57 -3.45
C GLU A 43 0.26 -12.44 -3.54
N ILE A 44 0.73 -11.94 -2.41
CA ILE A 44 1.72 -10.85 -2.35
C ILE A 44 3.09 -11.33 -2.82
N VAL A 45 3.54 -12.52 -2.39
CA VAL A 45 4.83 -13.08 -2.82
C VAL A 45 4.85 -13.27 -4.34
N VAL A 46 3.82 -13.91 -4.90
CA VAL A 46 3.70 -14.11 -6.35
C VAL A 46 3.63 -12.78 -7.10
N GLY A 47 2.92 -11.80 -6.55
CA GLY A 47 2.83 -10.45 -7.13
C GLY A 47 4.20 -9.75 -7.19
N LEU A 48 4.94 -9.77 -6.08
CA LEU A 48 6.26 -9.16 -5.97
C LEU A 48 7.29 -9.85 -6.89
N ASP A 49 7.31 -11.17 -6.94
CA ASP A 49 8.22 -11.92 -7.83
C ASP A 49 7.97 -11.56 -9.30
N ARG A 50 6.70 -11.50 -9.72
CA ARG A 50 6.33 -11.12 -11.08
C ARG A 50 6.70 -9.68 -11.39
N GLU A 51 6.50 -8.77 -10.43
CA GLU A 51 6.88 -7.37 -10.58
C GLU A 51 8.41 -7.23 -10.73
N MET A 52 9.18 -7.88 -9.88
CA MET A 52 10.63 -7.89 -9.94
C MET A 52 11.14 -8.46 -11.27
N ALA A 53 10.56 -9.57 -11.74
CA ALA A 53 10.88 -10.15 -13.04
C ALA A 53 10.55 -9.19 -14.20
N LEU A 54 9.41 -8.49 -14.14
CA LEU A 54 9.03 -7.48 -15.13
C LEU A 54 10.02 -6.31 -15.18
N ARG A 55 10.46 -5.83 -14.00
CA ARG A 55 11.45 -4.74 -13.89
C ARG A 55 12.83 -5.18 -14.37
N ALA A 56 13.29 -6.36 -13.99
CA ALA A 56 14.60 -6.90 -14.38
C ALA A 56 14.66 -7.28 -15.86
N GLY A 57 13.55 -7.74 -16.43
CA GLY A 57 13.45 -8.18 -17.83
C GLY A 57 13.44 -7.04 -18.85
N GLY A 58 13.49 -5.77 -18.43
CA GLY A 58 13.55 -4.61 -19.33
C GLY A 58 12.26 -4.37 -20.13
N ALA A 59 11.16 -5.04 -19.78
CA ALA A 59 9.86 -4.83 -20.43
C ALA A 59 9.31 -3.42 -20.20
N LEU A 60 9.76 -2.75 -19.14
CA LEU A 60 9.43 -1.36 -18.84
C LEU A 60 10.63 -0.46 -19.16
N PRO A 61 10.46 0.58 -20.00
CA PRO A 61 11.47 1.60 -20.19
C PRO A 61 11.88 2.27 -18.86
N ALA A 62 13.15 2.64 -18.75
CA ALA A 62 13.66 3.35 -17.59
C ALA A 62 12.83 4.63 -17.30
N GLY A 63 12.53 4.85 -16.03
CA GLY A 63 11.75 6.01 -15.59
C GLY A 63 10.23 5.91 -15.81
N GLN A 64 9.71 4.76 -16.26
CA GLN A 64 8.24 4.56 -16.38
C GLN A 64 7.54 4.29 -15.05
N VAL A 65 8.29 3.99 -13.97
CA VAL A 65 7.74 3.74 -12.64
C VAL A 65 8.19 4.80 -11.67
N ILE A 66 7.24 5.35 -10.92
CA ILE A 66 7.44 6.30 -9.83
C ILE A 66 7.12 5.56 -8.53
N ASP A 67 8.16 5.17 -7.82
CA ASP A 67 8.03 4.52 -6.52
C ASP A 67 7.72 5.55 -5.43
N VAL A 68 6.69 5.25 -4.63
CA VAL A 68 6.24 6.07 -3.48
C VAL A 68 6.18 5.18 -2.24
N LEU A 69 7.06 5.44 -1.26
CA LEU A 69 7.00 4.76 0.02
C LEU A 69 5.88 5.35 0.89
N TYR A 70 5.07 4.49 1.49
CA TYR A 70 4.00 4.89 2.41
C TYR A 70 4.55 5.72 3.57
N THR A 71 5.71 5.35 4.12
CA THR A 71 6.36 6.09 5.21
C THR A 71 6.73 7.51 4.81
N ASP A 72 7.29 7.69 3.61
CA ASP A 72 7.68 9.00 3.10
C ASP A 72 6.43 9.86 2.86
N PHE A 73 5.38 9.26 2.30
CA PHE A 73 4.11 9.94 2.07
C PHE A 73 3.42 10.37 3.36
N VAL A 74 3.41 9.53 4.40
CA VAL A 74 2.79 9.88 5.69
C VAL A 74 3.60 10.95 6.42
N ASN A 75 4.93 10.91 6.34
CA ASN A 75 5.80 11.87 7.01
C ASN A 75 5.80 13.25 6.34
N ASP A 76 5.89 13.29 5.01
CA ASP A 76 5.79 14.52 4.23
C ASP A 76 5.05 14.26 2.89
N PRO A 77 3.70 14.35 2.92
CA PRO A 77 2.90 14.12 1.72
C PRO A 77 3.18 15.15 0.63
N TRP A 78 3.58 16.37 1.00
CA TRP A 78 3.75 17.46 0.04
C TRP A 78 5.04 17.33 -0.75
N SER A 79 6.15 16.98 -0.10
CA SER A 79 7.39 16.64 -0.80
C SER A 79 7.16 15.46 -1.75
N THR A 80 6.46 14.43 -1.30
CA THR A 80 6.12 13.25 -2.11
C THR A 80 5.28 13.61 -3.34
N ILE A 81 4.17 14.35 -3.16
CA ILE A 81 3.28 14.79 -4.25
C ILE A 81 4.04 15.64 -5.27
N ARG A 82 4.84 16.62 -4.82
CA ARG A 82 5.67 17.44 -5.73
C ARG A 82 6.68 16.59 -6.48
N GLY A 83 7.28 15.59 -5.83
CA GLY A 83 8.16 14.61 -6.46
C GLY A 83 7.49 13.83 -7.59
N VAL A 84 6.25 13.38 -7.37
CA VAL A 84 5.43 12.70 -8.38
C VAL A 84 5.14 13.62 -9.56
N TYR A 85 4.66 14.84 -9.32
CA TYR A 85 4.39 15.84 -10.37
C TYR A 85 5.62 16.13 -11.23
N ARG A 86 6.78 16.35 -10.58
CA ARG A 86 8.06 16.56 -11.26
C ARG A 86 8.43 15.38 -12.16
N LYS A 87 8.31 14.14 -11.67
CA LYS A 87 8.59 12.93 -12.47
C LYS A 87 7.60 12.75 -13.62
N LEU A 88 6.36 13.21 -13.46
CA LEU A 88 5.36 13.24 -14.52
C LEU A 88 5.58 14.37 -15.55
N GLY A 89 6.55 15.27 -15.33
CA GLY A 89 6.75 16.45 -16.18
C GLY A 89 5.59 17.43 -16.09
N ARG A 90 4.90 17.49 -14.94
CA ARG A 90 3.71 18.33 -14.71
C ARG A 90 3.97 19.34 -13.61
N GLU A 91 3.42 20.53 -13.78
CA GLU A 91 3.39 21.55 -12.74
C GLU A 91 2.27 21.25 -11.73
N LEU A 92 2.58 21.35 -10.43
CA LEU A 92 1.57 21.35 -9.38
C LEU A 92 1.14 22.79 -9.12
N ALA A 93 0.01 23.19 -9.71
CA ALA A 93 -0.53 24.53 -9.52
C ALA A 93 -0.83 24.80 -8.02
N PRO A 94 -0.53 25.99 -7.48
CA PRO A 94 -0.75 26.31 -6.07
C PRO A 94 -2.19 26.07 -5.59
N GLU A 95 -3.18 26.38 -6.41
CA GLU A 95 -4.60 26.13 -6.09
C GLU A 95 -4.93 24.64 -5.97
N THR A 96 -4.27 23.78 -6.76
CA THR A 96 -4.46 22.32 -6.68
C THR A 96 -3.86 21.79 -5.39
N GLU A 97 -2.66 22.25 -5.01
CA GLU A 97 -2.06 21.90 -3.72
C GLU A 97 -2.95 22.36 -2.56
N GLN A 98 -3.52 23.56 -2.65
CA GLN A 98 -4.44 24.08 -1.63
C GLN A 98 -5.70 23.23 -1.49
N ARG A 99 -6.33 22.82 -2.61
CA ARG A 99 -7.49 21.92 -2.57
C ARG A 99 -7.17 20.57 -1.94
N MET A 100 -6.00 20.00 -2.21
CA MET A 100 -5.54 18.76 -1.57
C MET A 100 -5.34 18.95 -0.06
N ARG A 101 -4.75 20.08 0.36
CA ARG A 101 -4.57 20.44 1.78
C ARG A 101 -5.91 20.54 2.50
N ASP A 102 -6.87 21.24 1.89
CA ASP A 102 -8.19 21.44 2.45
C ASP A 102 -8.94 20.11 2.58
N PHE A 103 -8.83 19.24 1.58
CA PHE A 103 -9.38 17.89 1.63
C PHE A 103 -8.80 17.06 2.78
N LEU A 104 -7.47 17.03 2.94
CA LEU A 104 -6.83 16.27 4.03
C LEU A 104 -7.17 16.83 5.42
N ARG A 105 -7.35 18.15 5.54
CA ARG A 105 -7.78 18.77 6.80
C ARG A 105 -9.22 18.41 7.15
N ALA A 106 -10.10 18.31 6.15
CA ALA A 106 -11.49 17.91 6.34
C ALA A 106 -11.66 16.40 6.60
N HIS A 107 -10.69 15.58 6.18
CA HIS A 107 -10.68 14.13 6.34
C HIS A 107 -9.41 13.69 7.07
N PRO A 108 -9.28 14.03 8.38
CA PRO A 108 -8.15 13.56 9.16
C PRO A 108 -8.17 12.04 9.14
N GLY A 109 -7.12 11.43 8.59
CA GLY A 109 -7.00 9.98 8.56
C GLY A 109 -7.13 9.40 9.97
N ASP A 110 -7.61 8.17 10.04
CA ASP A 110 -7.84 7.36 11.23
C ASP A 110 -6.56 7.06 12.06
N GLY A 111 -5.42 7.63 11.68
CA GLY A 111 -4.16 7.60 12.44
C GLY A 111 -3.60 6.18 12.66
N GLY A 112 -4.15 5.19 11.94
CA GLY A 112 -3.92 3.77 12.19
C GLY A 112 -4.32 3.33 13.61
N ARG A 113 -5.32 3.97 14.24
CA ARG A 113 -5.90 3.49 15.50
C ARG A 113 -6.72 2.23 15.19
N GLY A 114 -6.17 1.06 15.54
CA GLY A 114 -6.76 -0.25 15.23
C GLY A 114 -5.93 -1.11 14.27
N ARG A 115 -4.62 -0.91 14.16
CA ARG A 115 -3.75 -1.73 13.31
C ARG A 115 -3.75 -3.19 13.76
N SER A 116 -4.23 -4.07 12.89
CA SER A 116 -3.91 -5.49 12.92
C SER A 116 -2.40 -5.66 12.79
N THR A 117 -1.82 -6.41 13.71
CA THR A 117 -0.39 -6.69 13.79
C THR A 117 -0.07 -8.05 13.18
N TRP A 118 1.18 -8.27 12.79
CA TRP A 118 1.60 -9.56 12.25
C TRP A 118 1.30 -10.72 13.20
N SER A 119 1.47 -10.51 14.51
CA SER A 119 1.13 -11.51 15.53
C SER A 119 -0.34 -11.94 15.51
N ASP A 120 -1.26 -11.06 15.10
CA ASP A 120 -2.69 -11.39 15.03
C ASP A 120 -3.01 -12.40 13.91
N THR A 121 -2.08 -12.58 12.96
CA THR A 121 -2.25 -13.52 11.85
C THR A 121 -1.95 -14.97 12.21
N GLY A 122 -1.23 -15.21 13.31
CA GLY A 122 -0.76 -16.55 13.67
C GLY A 122 0.33 -17.12 12.75
N LEU A 123 0.82 -16.36 11.77
CA LEU A 123 1.97 -16.75 10.94
C LEU A 123 3.28 -16.55 11.70
N GLY A 124 4.23 -17.46 11.50
CA GLY A 124 5.56 -17.42 12.13
C GLY A 124 6.42 -16.24 11.66
N PRO A 125 7.61 -16.04 12.25
CA PRO A 125 8.56 -15.06 11.74
C PRO A 125 8.94 -15.39 10.29
N VAL A 126 8.96 -14.37 9.43
CA VAL A 126 9.50 -14.47 8.07
C VAL A 126 10.99 -14.79 8.15
N CYS A 127 11.40 -15.86 7.46
CA CYS A 127 12.79 -16.33 7.40
C CYS A 127 13.64 -15.48 6.46
#